data_AF-A0A2I4AJ22-F1
#
_entry.id   AF-A0A2I4AJ22-F1
#
_cell.length_a   1.000
_cell.length_b   1.000
_cell.length_c   1.000
_cell.angle_alpha   90.00
_cell.angle_beta   90.00
_cell.angle_gamma   90.00
#
_symmetry.space_group_name_H-M   'P 1'
#
loop_
_entity.id
_entity.type
_entity.pdbx_description
1 polymer ?
#
loop_
_entity_poly.entity_id
_entity_poly.type
_entity_poly.pdbx_seq_one_letter_code
_entity_poly.pdbx_strand_id
1 'polypeptide(L)' 'MPHYHTWEEFARAAEKLYLVDPMKVRVVLKYRHCDGNLCIKVTDNAVVSKPSEVSQIPVKQSVVNTR' A
#
# COMPACT_ATOMS: atom_id res chain seq x y z
N MET A 1 -5.41 -9.59 -5.65
CA MET A 1 -5.26 -8.28 -4.97
C MET A 1 -5.02 -7.24 -6.05
N PRO A 2 -5.77 -6.14 -6.10
CA PRO A 2 -5.49 -5.07 -7.06
C PRO A 2 -4.12 -4.43 -6.77
N HIS A 3 -3.31 -4.30 -7.82
CA HIS A 3 -2.02 -3.63 -7.79
C HIS A 3 -2.16 -2.26 -8.45
N TYR A 4 -1.60 -1.24 -7.81
CA TYR A 4 -1.59 0.11 -8.36
C TYR A 4 -0.31 0.31 -9.17
N HIS A 5 -0.45 1.02 -10.29
CA HIS A 5 0.67 1.33 -11.19
C HIS A 5 1.30 2.69 -10.86
N THR A 6 0.54 3.58 -10.20
CA THR A 6 0.98 4.92 -9.80
C THR A 6 0.78 5.14 -8.30
N TRP A 7 1.62 5.97 -7.70
CA TRP A 7 1.53 6.32 -6.29
C TRP A 7 0.25 7.11 -5.98
N GLU A 8 -0.17 7.97 -6.90
CA GLU A 8 -1.32 8.86 -6.75
C GLU A 8 -2.64 8.10 -6.68
N GLU A 9 -2.81 7.03 -7.47
CA GLU A 9 -3.98 6.15 -7.38
C GLU A 9 -4.00 5.37 -6.07
N PHE A 10 -2.84 4.85 -5.66
CA PHE A 10 -2.69 4.15 -4.40
C PHE A 10 -3.01 5.05 -3.19
N ALA A 11 -2.46 6.27 -3.16
CA ALA A 11 -2.66 7.21 -2.07
C ALA A 11 -4.14 7.59 -1.92
N ARG A 12 -4.83 7.88 -3.02
CA ARG A 12 -6.27 8.19 -3.01
C ARG A 12 -7.12 7.04 -2.48
N ALA A 13 -6.83 5.81 -2.89
CA ALA A 13 -7.54 4.64 -2.39
C ALA A 13 -7.26 4.39 -0.89
N ALA A 14 -6.00 4.55 -0.46
CA ALA A 14 -5.61 4.40 0.94
C ALA A 14 -6.26 5.46 1.84
N GLU A 15 -6.31 6.72 1.42
CA GLU A 15 -7.00 7.80 2.13
C GLU A 15 -8.49 7.53 2.27
N LYS A 16 -9.15 7.13 1.16
CA LYS A 16 -10.56 6.76 1.18
C LYS A 16 -10.83 5.62 2.17
N LEU A 17 -9.97 4.60 2.20
CA LEU A 17 -10.09 3.48 3.12
C LEU A 17 -9.92 3.92 4.58
N TYR A 18 -8.96 4.81 4.85
CA TYR A 18 -8.72 5.38 6.17
C TYR A 18 -9.92 6.19 6.68
N LEU A 19 -10.56 6.97 5.81
CA LEU A 19 -11.73 7.79 6.18
C LEU A 19 -12.98 6.96 6.51
N VAL A 20 -13.08 5.72 6.04
CA VAL A 20 -14.23 4.85 6.31
C VAL A 20 -14.23 4.36 7.76
N ASP A 21 -13.10 3.82 8.23
CA ASP A 21 -12.96 3.34 9.61
C ASP A 21 -11.47 3.29 9.99
N PRO A 22 -10.92 4.38 10.57
CA PRO A 22 -9.50 4.47 10.93
C PRO A 22 -9.02 3.35 11.86
N MET A 23 -9.93 2.80 12.70
CA MET A 23 -9.58 1.78 13.69
C MET A 23 -9.40 0.39 13.08
N LYS A 24 -9.95 0.15 11.88
CA LYS A 24 -9.79 -1.11 11.15
C LYS A 24 -8.63 -1.08 10.16
N VAL A 25 -8.21 0.10 9.73
CA VAL A 25 -7.14 0.25 8.75
C VAL A 25 -5.78 -0.11 9.35
N ARG A 26 -5.02 -0.91 8.59
CA ARG A 26 -3.65 -1.33 8.88
C ARG A 26 -2.77 -1.03 7.68
N VAL A 27 -1.64 -0.40 7.96
CA VAL A 27 -0.59 -0.13 6.98
C VAL A 27 0.58 -1.08 7.25
N VAL A 28 1.03 -1.79 6.22
CA VAL A 28 2.15 -2.71 6.28
C VAL A 28 3.22 -2.26 5.29
N LEU A 29 4.44 -2.09 5.80
CA LEU A 29 5.64 -1.78 5.03
C LEU A 29 6.54 -3.01 5.02
N LYS A 30 6.90 -3.49 3.83
CA LYS A 30 7.84 -4.59 3.68
C LYS A 30 9.01 -4.13 2.82
N TYR A 31 10.16 -4.01 3.45
CA TYR A 31 11.43 -3.71 2.79
C TYR A 31 12.24 -4.99 2.62
N ARG A 32 12.81 -5.19 1.43
CA ARG A 32 13.75 -6.28 1.19
C ARG A 32 15.01 -5.72 0.54
N HIS A 33 16.07 -5.63 1.34
CA HIS A 33 17.33 -5.04 0.94
C HIS A 33 18.00 -5.75 -0.24
N CYS A 34 18.01 -7.10 -0.24
CA CYS A 34 18.63 -7.89 -1.31
C CYS A 34 18.02 -7.61 -2.69
N ASP A 35 16.73 -7.25 -2.73
CA ASP A 35 15.99 -7.02 -3.99
C ASP A 35 15.85 -5.51 -4.28
N GLY A 36 16.39 -4.63 -3.42
CA GLY A 36 16.24 -3.17 -3.54
C GLY A 36 14.79 -2.69 -3.61
N ASN A 37 13.86 -3.45 -3.00
CA ASN A 37 12.44 -3.20 -3.14
C ASN A 37 11.78 -2.80 -1.81
N LEU A 38 10.83 -1.89 -1.90
CA LEU A 38 9.94 -1.52 -0.83
C LEU A 38 8.51 -1.77 -1.31
N CYS A 39 7.71 -2.42 -0.48
CA CYS A 39 6.31 -2.70 -0.75
C CYS A 39 5.45 -2.10 0.34
N ILE A 40 4.42 -1.35 -0.05
CA ILE A 40 3.46 -0.74 0.86
C ILE A 40 2.10 -1.39 0.63
N LYS A 41 1.42 -1.75 1.71
CA LYS A 41 0.07 -2.32 1.68
C LYS A 41 -0.84 -1.63 2.70
N VAL A 42 -2.04 -1.27 2.29
CA VAL A 42 -3.10 -0.72 3.17
C VAL A 42 -4.33 -1.63 3.09
N THR A 43 -4.90 -1.99 4.24
CA THR A 43 -6.06 -2.90 4.33
C THR A 43 -6.87 -2.65 5.59
N ASP A 44 -8.18 -2.91 5.55
CA ASP A 44 -9.13 -2.85 6.67
C ASP A 44 -9.47 -4.23 7.26
N ASN A 45 -8.81 -5.31 6.78
CA ASN A 45 -9.10 -6.72 7.12
C ASN A 45 -10.57 -7.14 6.91
N ALA A 46 -11.36 -6.41 6.13
CA ALA A 46 -12.72 -6.83 5.83
C ALA A 46 -12.67 -8.10 4.97
N VAL A 47 -13.10 -9.23 5.55
CA VAL A 47 -13.23 -10.51 4.85
C VAL A 47 -14.20 -10.32 3.69
N VAL A 48 -13.73 -10.68 2.49
CA VAL A 48 -14.34 -10.50 1.17
C VAL A 48 -15.84 -10.78 1.17
N SER A 49 -16.65 -9.73 1.27
CA SER A 49 -18.02 -9.68 0.74
C SER A 49 -18.19 -8.55 -0.28
N LYS A 50 -17.24 -7.60 -0.30
CA LYS A 50 -16.95 -6.65 -1.37
C LYS A 50 -15.43 -6.59 -1.50
N PRO A 51 -14.84 -6.22 -2.65
CA PRO A 51 -13.40 -6.01 -2.75
C PRO A 51 -13.05 -4.76 -1.93
N SER A 52 -12.96 -4.91 -0.61
CA SER A 52 -12.27 -3.99 0.29
C SER A 52 -10.86 -3.86 -0.25
N GLU A 53 -10.54 -2.66 -0.71
CA GLU A 53 -9.41 -2.35 -1.60
C GLU A 53 -8.07 -2.64 -0.91
N VAL A 54 -7.64 -3.90 -0.90
CA VAL A 54 -6.27 -4.26 -0.51
C VAL A 54 -5.34 -3.69 -1.58
N SER A 55 -4.73 -2.56 -1.24
CA SER A 55 -3.96 -1.76 -2.16
C SER A 55 -2.48 -2.05 -1.94
N GLN A 56 -1.76 -2.49 -2.97
CA GLN A 56 -0.32 -2.73 -2.91
C GLN A 56 0.40 -2.00 -4.05
N ILE A 57 1.47 -1.27 -3.72
CA ILE A 57 2.34 -0.62 -4.71
C ILE A 57 3.81 -0.95 -4.45
N PRO A 58 4.58 -1.34 -5.48
CA PRO A 58 6.03 -1.42 -5.39
C PRO A 58 6.63 -0.01 -5.46
N VAL A 59 7.36 0.38 -4.43
CA VAL A 59 8.21 1.57 -4.43
C VAL A 59 9.61 1.10 -4.80
N LYS A 60 10.03 1.35 -6.04
CA LYS A 60 11.44 1.15 -6.42
C LYS A 60 12.26 2.16 -5.65
N GLN A 61 13.29 1.68 -4.96
CA GLN A 61 14.16 2.49 -4.11
C GLN A 61 15.14 3.30 -4.96
N SER A 62 14.65 4.27 -5.74
CA SER A 62 15.50 5.13 -6.58
C SER A 62 16.00 6.40 -5.87
N VAL A 63 15.89 6.49 -4.54
CA VAL A 63 16.17 7.76 -3.80
C VAL A 63 17.13 7.59 -2.60
N VAL A 64 17.82 6.44 -2.44
CA VAL A 64 18.80 6.27 -1.33
C VAL A 64 20.21 5.95 -1.82
N ASN A 65 20.58 6.42 -3.01
CA ASN A 65 21.97 6.40 -3.45
C ASN A 65 22.37 7.72 -4.11
N THR A 66 22.05 8.83 -3.44
CA THR A 66 22.82 10.07 -3.59
C THR A 66 23.98 9.97 -2.59
N ARG A 67 25.07 9.36 -3.04
CA ARG A 67 26.41 9.70 -2.53
C ARG A 67 27.01 10.71 -3.49
#